data_AF-A0A3A8Y403-F1
#
_entry.id   AF-A0A3A8Y403-F1
#
_cell.length_a   1.000
_cell.length_b   1.000
_cell.length_c   1.000
_cell.angle_alpha   90.00
_cell.angle_beta   90.00
_cell.angle_gamma   90.00
#
_symmetry.space_group_name_H-M   'P 1'
#
loop_
_entity.id
_entity.type
_entity.pdbx_description
1 polymer ?
#
loop_
_entity_poly.entity_id
_entity_poly.type
_entity_poly.pdbx_seq_one_letter_code
_entity_poly.pdbx_strand_id
1 'polypeptide(L)'
;MDFGVTNKLWEYGINSHTSAIAEKNVDGSFAEIAAAKVAEKVADKGNAAGMSFKDVWQARFPGAYYHTMDAYKIPQGTWERYDFPHEQFFNDNVDESVLDWKPTGAEPKLTDKSVQSRIDTTLGKKAIVVPPALEEKMKNDPALAQKVMARVERFIVNDEATLPQGRIYSCVVILDENGEIAHAVGSSGGGNIVGPTEAEQRQFKAEQAAKKKRREKYMELNEESALKRKILEQETDRRYYKSSVARKNAFNAYEKSIVEI
;
A
#
# COMPACT_ATOMS: atom_id res chain seq x y z
N MET A 1 -23.37 2.39 -11.05
CA MET A 1 -23.56 1.19 -10.20
C MET A 1 -22.60 1.31 -9.05
N ASP A 2 -23.17 1.62 -7.90
CA ASP A 2 -22.55 1.63 -6.59
C ASP A 2 -22.35 0.18 -6.15
N PHE A 3 -21.16 -0.13 -5.63
CA PHE A 3 -20.91 -1.31 -4.82
C PHE A 3 -19.98 -0.88 -3.69
N GLY A 4 -20.55 -0.14 -2.74
CA GLY A 4 -20.08 -0.18 -1.37
C GLY A 4 -20.24 -1.60 -0.82
N VAL A 5 -19.13 -2.19 -0.38
CA VAL A 5 -19.13 -3.21 0.68
C VAL A 5 -17.98 -2.87 1.62
N THR A 6 -18.37 -2.34 2.77
CA THR A 6 -17.61 -2.31 4.01
C THR A 6 -17.12 -3.71 4.36
N ASN A 7 -15.88 -3.83 4.84
CA ASN A 7 -15.61 -4.65 6.01
C ASN A 7 -14.26 -4.30 6.66
N LYS A 8 -14.35 -3.87 7.92
CA LYS A 8 -13.36 -4.10 8.98
C LYS A 8 -13.09 -5.60 9.13
N LEU A 9 -11.98 -5.93 9.81
CA LEU A 9 -11.38 -7.26 10.07
C LEU A 9 -10.32 -7.60 9.01
N TRP A 10 -9.12 -8.05 9.35
CA TRP A 10 -8.79 -9.19 10.22
C TRP A 10 -7.39 -9.00 10.85
N GLU A 11 -7.19 -9.22 12.15
CA GLU A 11 -7.16 -10.49 12.90
C GLU A 11 -5.87 -11.31 12.76
N TYR A 12 -5.32 -11.61 13.93
CA TYR A 12 -4.17 -12.44 14.25
C TYR A 12 -4.01 -13.73 13.44
N GLY A 13 -2.77 -14.05 13.08
CA GLY A 13 -2.35 -15.36 12.61
C GLY A 13 -0.96 -15.71 13.13
N ILE A 14 -0.91 -16.49 14.21
CA ILE A 14 0.30 -17.17 14.71
C ILE A 14 0.64 -18.25 13.68
N ASN A 15 1.84 -18.21 13.10
CA ASN A 15 2.48 -19.39 12.50
C ASN A 15 3.97 -19.38 12.83
N SER A 16 4.36 -20.36 13.64
CA SER A 16 5.73 -20.69 14.02
C SER A 16 6.49 -21.28 12.84
N HIS A 17 7.62 -20.67 12.47
CA HIS A 17 8.66 -21.35 11.71
C HIS A 17 10.02 -21.15 12.36
N THR A 18 10.65 -22.30 12.61
CA THR A 18 11.94 -22.52 13.25
C THR A 18 13.11 -21.97 12.43
N SER A 19 14.11 -21.52 13.18
CA SER A 19 15.40 -20.92 12.82
C SER A 19 16.25 -21.68 11.80
N ALA A 20 16.99 -20.92 10.99
CA ALA A 20 18.27 -21.31 10.41
C ALA A 20 19.27 -20.16 10.59
N ILE A 21 20.30 -20.41 11.41
CA ILE A 21 21.43 -19.50 11.64
C ILE A 21 22.29 -19.53 10.37
N ALA A 22 22.47 -18.37 9.74
CA ALA A 22 23.49 -18.16 8.72
C ALA A 22 24.41 -17.05 9.21
N GLU A 23 25.63 -17.43 9.57
CA GLU A 23 26.73 -16.53 9.89
C GLU A 23 26.95 -15.54 8.72
N LYS A 24 27.04 -14.24 9.02
CA LYS A 24 27.44 -13.23 8.04
C LYS A 24 28.64 -12.45 8.55
N ASN A 25 29.69 -12.51 7.74
CA ASN A 25 30.92 -11.71 7.82
C ASN A 25 30.59 -10.21 7.82
N VAL A 26 31.27 -9.47 8.70
CA VAL A 26 31.05 -8.04 8.96
C VAL A 26 31.97 -7.19 8.09
N ASP A 27 31.43 -6.67 6.98
CA ASP A 27 32.01 -5.57 6.20
C ASP A 27 31.04 -4.37 6.21
N GLY A 28 30.78 -3.82 7.41
CA GLY A 28 29.89 -2.66 7.62
C GLY A 28 30.65 -1.33 7.70
N SER A 29 29.97 -0.23 7.37
CA SER A 29 30.50 1.14 7.52
C SER A 29 30.83 1.46 8.99
N PHE A 30 31.75 2.39 9.27
CA PHE A 30 32.25 2.68 10.64
C PHE A 30 31.12 2.99 11.65
N ALA A 31 30.01 3.58 11.20
CA ALA A 31 28.81 3.83 12.02
C ALA A 31 28.04 2.54 12.35
N GLU A 32 28.02 1.60 11.41
CA GLU A 32 27.39 0.29 11.53
C GLU A 32 28.21 -0.64 12.44
N ILE A 33 29.55 -0.56 12.35
CA ILE A 33 30.47 -1.23 13.28
C ILE A 33 30.33 -0.62 14.68
N ALA A 34 30.17 0.71 14.81
CA ALA A 34 29.93 1.35 16.10
C ALA A 34 28.58 0.94 16.72
N ALA A 35 27.51 0.91 15.92
CA ALA A 35 26.19 0.43 16.36
C ALA A 35 26.21 -1.05 16.73
N ALA A 36 26.87 -1.90 15.93
CA ALA A 36 27.03 -3.33 16.20
C ALA A 36 27.85 -3.56 17.48
N LYS A 37 28.92 -2.81 17.69
CA LYS A 37 29.77 -2.92 18.89
C LYS A 37 29.07 -2.41 20.16
N VAL A 38 28.17 -1.44 20.05
CA VAL A 38 27.28 -1.02 21.15
C VAL A 38 26.23 -2.10 21.42
N ALA A 39 25.63 -2.68 20.39
CA ALA A 39 24.65 -3.75 20.52
C ALA A 39 25.25 -5.05 21.09
N GLU A 40 26.48 -5.40 20.70
CA GLU A 40 27.27 -6.53 21.23
C GLU A 40 27.60 -6.31 22.70
N LYS A 41 27.99 -5.09 23.09
CA LYS A 41 28.24 -4.72 24.50
C LYS A 41 26.98 -4.78 25.38
N VAL A 42 25.79 -4.61 24.78
CA VAL A 42 24.48 -4.77 25.44
C VAL A 42 24.08 -6.25 25.55
N ALA A 43 24.52 -7.10 24.62
CA ALA A 43 24.25 -8.55 24.68
C ALA A 43 25.18 -9.29 25.67
N ASP A 44 26.46 -8.90 25.74
CA ASP A 44 27.46 -9.54 26.61
C ASP A 44 27.47 -9.04 28.07
N LYS A 45 26.75 -7.94 28.34
CA LYS A 45 26.53 -7.44 29.70
C LYS A 45 25.05 -7.19 29.86
N GLY A 46 24.33 -8.17 30.39
CA GLY A 46 22.93 -8.01 30.80
C GLY A 46 22.77 -6.64 31.46
N ASN A 47 21.92 -5.80 30.86
CA ASN A 47 21.72 -4.38 31.16
C ASN A 47 22.77 -3.79 32.11
N ALA A 48 23.82 -3.18 31.56
CA ALA A 48 24.77 -2.43 32.35
C ALA A 48 24.03 -1.58 33.39
N ALA A 49 24.26 -1.88 34.67
CA ALA A 49 23.61 -1.20 35.78
C ALA A 49 23.79 0.32 35.61
N GLY A 50 22.69 1.03 35.36
CA GLY A 50 22.67 2.50 35.19
C GLY A 50 22.22 3.03 33.83
N MET A 51 21.95 2.20 32.82
CA MET A 51 21.34 2.70 31.57
C MET A 51 19.86 3.00 31.76
N SER A 52 19.41 4.19 31.36
CA SER A 52 18.00 4.55 31.38
C SER A 52 17.23 3.83 30.27
N PHE A 53 15.90 3.73 30.41
CA PHE A 53 15.06 3.14 29.37
C PHE A 53 15.20 3.88 28.02
N LYS A 54 15.37 5.21 28.06
CA LYS A 54 15.70 6.03 26.89
C LYS A 54 17.01 5.60 26.22
N ASP A 55 18.07 5.37 27.00
CA ASP A 55 19.36 4.95 26.46
C ASP A 55 19.26 3.58 25.76
N VAL A 56 18.50 2.65 26.35
CA VAL A 56 18.27 1.33 25.76
C VAL A 56 17.46 1.44 24.47
N TRP A 57 16.41 2.28 24.45
CA TRP A 57 15.60 2.56 23.26
C TRP A 57 16.46 3.12 22.12
N GLN A 58 17.26 4.14 22.38
CA GLN A 58 18.09 4.80 21.36
C GLN A 58 19.28 3.95 20.91
N ALA A 59 19.79 3.06 21.77
CA ALA A 59 20.78 2.06 21.37
C ALA A 59 20.19 0.99 20.45
N ARG A 60 18.92 0.60 20.66
CA ARG A 60 18.21 -0.35 19.78
C ARG A 60 17.74 0.27 18.47
N PHE A 61 17.29 1.51 18.51
CA PHE A 61 16.83 2.25 17.35
C PHE A 61 17.62 3.56 17.24
N PRO A 62 18.80 3.53 16.60
CA PRO A 62 19.62 4.73 16.42
C PRO A 62 18.85 5.85 15.73
N GLY A 63 18.88 7.05 16.30
CA GLY A 63 18.13 8.21 15.81
C GLY A 63 16.63 8.20 16.15
N ALA A 64 16.17 7.27 16.98
CA ALA A 64 14.79 7.26 17.44
C ALA A 64 14.50 8.34 18.48
N TYR A 65 13.28 8.86 18.42
CA TYR A 65 12.77 9.90 19.30
C TYR A 65 12.19 9.28 20.58
N TYR A 66 12.34 9.98 21.68
CA TYR A 66 11.88 9.57 22.99
C TYR A 66 11.26 10.76 23.71
N HIS A 67 10.00 10.61 24.10
CA HIS A 67 9.23 11.67 24.75
C HIS A 67 8.62 11.19 26.06
N THR A 68 8.59 12.08 27.06
CA THR A 68 7.94 11.81 28.34
C THR A 68 6.68 12.65 28.47
N MET A 69 5.50 12.06 28.28
CA MET A 69 4.19 12.73 28.42
C MET A 69 3.02 11.74 28.50
N ASP A 70 1.87 12.20 28.97
CA ASP A 70 0.64 11.39 29.12
C ASP A 70 -0.17 11.25 27.82
N ALA A 71 0.50 11.00 26.69
CA ALA A 71 -0.16 10.88 25.38
C ALA A 71 -1.13 9.69 25.30
N TYR A 72 -1.05 8.73 26.23
CA TYR A 72 -2.03 7.64 26.34
C TYR A 72 -3.45 8.13 26.63
N LYS A 73 -3.61 9.34 27.21
CA LYS A 73 -4.91 9.95 27.50
C LYS A 73 -5.62 10.49 26.27
N ILE A 74 -4.94 10.56 25.12
CA ILE A 74 -5.55 10.96 23.85
C ILE A 74 -6.64 9.94 23.50
N PRO A 75 -7.88 10.36 23.19
CA PRO A 75 -8.92 9.44 22.78
C PRO A 75 -8.53 8.71 21.49
N GLN A 76 -8.76 7.39 21.43
CA GLN A 76 -8.41 6.57 20.27
C GLN A 76 -8.97 7.14 18.94
N GLY A 77 -10.23 7.57 18.93
CA GLY A 77 -10.83 8.17 17.73
C GLY A 77 -10.26 9.54 17.32
N THR A 78 -9.50 10.21 18.20
CA THR A 78 -8.73 11.42 17.86
C THR A 78 -7.36 11.03 17.29
N TRP A 79 -6.70 10.07 17.94
CA TRP A 79 -5.41 9.51 17.52
C TRP A 79 -5.46 8.92 16.12
N GLU A 80 -6.47 8.10 15.80
CA GLU A 80 -6.56 7.37 14.53
C GLU A 80 -6.80 8.25 13.29
N ARG A 81 -7.06 9.55 13.47
CA ARG A 81 -7.37 10.44 12.35
C ARG A 81 -6.14 10.78 11.53
N TYR A 82 -6.31 10.84 10.21
CA TYR A 82 -5.21 11.21 9.30
C TYR A 82 -4.75 12.67 9.41
N ASP A 83 -5.55 13.58 9.97
CA ASP A 83 -5.17 14.96 10.28
C ASP A 83 -4.55 15.15 11.68
N PHE A 84 -4.53 14.11 12.52
CA PHE A 84 -3.83 14.17 13.80
C PHE A 84 -2.31 14.29 13.57
N PRO A 85 -1.60 15.21 14.26
CA PRO A 85 -0.22 15.61 13.95
C PRO A 85 0.84 14.61 14.46
N HIS A 86 0.75 13.35 14.03
CA HIS A 86 1.70 12.28 14.37
C HIS A 86 3.17 12.64 14.09
N GLU A 87 3.43 13.48 13.08
CA GLU A 87 4.76 13.94 12.71
C GLU A 87 5.46 14.71 13.82
N GLN A 88 4.71 15.32 14.75
CA GLN A 88 5.29 16.08 15.86
C GLN A 88 6.15 15.21 16.77
N PHE A 89 5.79 13.94 16.95
CA PHE A 89 6.54 12.98 17.78
C PHE A 89 7.90 12.62 17.19
N PHE A 90 8.18 12.99 15.93
CA PHE A 90 9.49 12.83 15.29
C PHE A 90 10.32 14.11 15.29
N ASN A 91 10.07 15.01 16.24
CA ASN A 91 10.90 16.16 16.54
C ASN A 91 11.54 15.99 17.91
N ASP A 92 12.65 16.70 18.16
CA ASP A 92 13.34 16.64 19.46
C ASP A 92 12.48 17.18 20.61
N ASN A 93 11.59 18.14 20.30
CA ASN A 93 10.62 18.69 21.24
C ASN A 93 9.22 18.54 20.64
N VAL A 94 8.30 18.03 21.44
CA VAL A 94 6.87 17.92 21.10
C VAL A 94 6.13 19.03 21.81
N ASP A 95 5.26 19.72 21.09
CA ASP A 95 4.37 20.72 21.67
C ASP A 95 3.27 20.01 22.47
N GLU A 96 3.16 20.30 23.77
CA GLU A 96 2.16 19.69 24.66
C GLU A 96 0.72 19.93 24.20
N SER A 97 0.46 20.96 23.38
CA SER A 97 -0.85 21.19 22.77
C SER A 97 -1.34 20.02 21.90
N VAL A 98 -0.45 19.09 21.51
CA VAL A 98 -0.83 17.83 20.84
C VAL A 98 -1.75 16.95 21.70
N LEU A 99 -1.64 17.04 23.03
CA LEU A 99 -2.45 16.25 23.97
C LEU A 99 -3.92 16.70 23.98
N ASP A 100 -4.14 18.01 23.76
CA ASP A 100 -5.46 18.65 23.73
C ASP A 100 -5.94 18.94 22.29
N TRP A 101 -5.27 18.35 21.30
CA TRP A 101 -5.58 18.59 19.89
C TRP A 101 -7.03 18.19 19.57
N LYS A 102 -7.69 19.02 18.77
CA LYS A 102 -9.07 18.78 18.32
C LYS A 102 -9.16 18.89 16.80
N PRO A 103 -9.97 18.03 16.16
CA PRO A 103 -10.20 18.12 14.74
C PRO A 103 -10.91 19.43 14.39
N THR A 104 -10.41 20.12 13.38
CA THR A 104 -10.99 21.37 12.88
C THR A 104 -12.01 21.14 11.76
N GLY A 105 -12.09 19.93 11.20
CA GLY A 105 -13.00 19.62 10.11
C GLY A 105 -13.22 18.13 9.87
N ALA A 106 -13.78 17.82 8.71
CA ALA A 106 -13.96 16.44 8.25
C ALA A 106 -12.60 15.74 8.14
N GLU A 107 -12.56 14.46 8.47
CA GLU A 107 -11.34 13.66 8.37
C GLU A 107 -10.88 13.60 6.90
N PRO A 108 -9.61 13.93 6.61
CA PRO A 108 -9.09 13.81 5.26
C PRO A 108 -8.95 12.34 4.88
N LYS A 109 -8.88 12.07 3.58
CA LYS A 109 -8.62 10.72 3.07
C LYS A 109 -7.13 10.44 3.16
N LEU A 110 -6.77 9.17 3.38
CA LEU A 110 -5.36 8.74 3.32
C LEU A 110 -4.68 9.14 2.01
N THR A 111 -5.41 9.16 0.89
CA THR A 111 -4.89 9.53 -0.43
C THR A 111 -4.74 11.04 -0.65
N ASP A 112 -5.13 11.88 0.31
CA ASP A 112 -4.95 13.33 0.19
C ASP A 112 -3.47 13.69 0.20
N LYS A 113 -3.09 14.63 -0.68
CA LYS A 113 -1.68 15.01 -0.88
C LYS A 113 -1.02 15.52 0.40
N SER A 114 -1.75 16.24 1.24
CA SER A 114 -1.24 16.75 2.53
C SER A 114 -0.95 15.61 3.51
N VAL A 115 -1.80 14.58 3.55
CA VAL A 115 -1.61 13.39 4.39
C VAL A 115 -0.41 12.58 3.89
N GLN A 116 -0.35 12.29 2.59
CA GLN A 116 0.77 11.56 1.98
C GLN A 116 2.10 12.30 2.19
N SER A 117 2.11 13.63 1.99
CA SER A 117 3.32 14.44 2.20
C SER A 117 3.80 14.40 3.65
N ARG A 118 2.90 14.36 4.64
CA ARG A 118 3.29 14.24 6.05
C ARG A 118 3.88 12.86 6.34
N ILE A 119 3.28 11.80 5.83
CA ILE A 119 3.80 10.42 5.93
C ILE A 119 5.20 10.32 5.31
N ASP A 120 5.41 10.92 4.13
CA ASP A 120 6.70 10.88 3.45
C ASP A 120 7.83 11.55 4.26
N THR A 121 7.52 12.60 5.03
CA THR A 121 8.51 13.31 5.88
C THR A 121 8.94 12.52 7.12
N THR A 122 8.19 11.50 7.51
CA THR A 122 8.44 10.69 8.69
C THR A 122 9.08 9.34 8.36
N LEU A 123 9.34 9.05 7.08
CA LEU A 123 9.87 7.77 6.63
C LEU A 123 11.15 7.36 7.36
N GLY A 124 11.13 6.16 7.94
CA GLY A 124 12.24 5.54 8.64
C GLY A 124 12.39 5.98 10.09
N LYS A 125 11.60 6.97 10.54
CA LYS A 125 11.67 7.50 11.90
C LYS A 125 10.86 6.63 12.85
N LYS A 126 11.40 6.42 14.05
CA LYS A 126 10.74 5.69 15.13
C LYS A 126 10.66 6.61 16.34
N ALA A 127 9.52 6.62 17.02
CA ALA A 127 9.30 7.41 18.22
C ALA A 127 8.59 6.57 19.28
N ILE A 128 8.96 6.78 20.54
CA ILE A 128 8.24 6.23 21.69
C ILE A 128 7.86 7.35 22.65
N VAL A 129 6.65 7.25 23.21
CA VAL A 129 6.14 8.14 24.23
C VAL A 129 5.87 7.35 25.50
N VAL A 130 6.52 7.75 26.59
CA VAL A 130 6.48 7.08 27.89
C VAL A 130 5.83 8.03 28.91
N PRO A 131 4.79 7.61 29.64
CA PRO A 131 4.24 8.43 30.70
C PRO A 131 5.26 8.65 31.83
N PRO A 132 5.35 9.84 32.45
CA PRO A 132 6.27 10.09 33.57
C PRO A 132 6.13 9.05 34.70
N ALA A 133 4.91 8.62 34.98
CA ALA A 133 4.63 7.60 35.99
C ALA A 133 5.24 6.23 35.65
N LEU A 134 5.24 5.84 34.36
CA LEU A 134 5.88 4.61 33.92
C LEU A 134 7.41 4.74 33.93
N GLU A 135 7.94 5.88 33.51
CA GLU A 135 9.38 6.15 33.50
C GLU A 135 9.98 5.98 34.90
N GLU A 136 9.35 6.53 35.93
CA GLU A 136 9.78 6.35 37.31
C GLU A 136 9.62 4.90 37.80
N LYS A 137 8.57 4.17 37.40
CA LYS A 137 8.44 2.73 37.73
C LYS A 137 9.58 1.93 37.13
N MET A 138 9.91 2.15 35.85
CA MET A 138 10.98 1.43 35.15
C MET A 138 12.38 1.75 35.67
N LYS A 139 12.59 2.97 36.20
CA LYS A 139 13.83 3.35 36.88
C LYS A 139 14.07 2.54 38.15
N ASN A 140 13.00 2.22 38.88
CA ASN A 140 13.06 1.43 40.11
C ASN A 140 12.95 -0.08 39.87
N ASP A 141 12.39 -0.50 38.74
CA ASP A 141 12.25 -1.90 38.32
C ASP A 141 12.85 -2.14 36.92
N PRO A 142 14.16 -2.52 36.85
CA PRO A 142 14.82 -2.84 35.60
C PRO A 142 14.19 -4.03 34.85
N ALA A 143 13.53 -4.96 35.56
CA ALA A 143 12.90 -6.11 34.93
C ALA A 143 11.62 -5.69 34.20
N LEU A 144 10.85 -4.75 34.77
CA LEU A 144 9.74 -4.10 34.07
C LEU A 144 10.23 -3.37 32.81
N ALA A 145 11.30 -2.59 32.91
CA ALA A 145 11.89 -1.87 31.78
C ALA A 145 12.24 -2.82 30.62
N GLN A 146 12.87 -3.96 30.92
CA GLN A 146 13.20 -4.99 29.93
C GLN A 146 11.95 -5.59 29.28
N LYS A 147 10.92 -5.90 30.08
CA LYS A 147 9.66 -6.46 29.58
C LYS A 147 8.95 -5.49 28.64
N VAL A 148 8.92 -4.21 28.98
CA VAL A 148 8.33 -3.15 28.15
C VAL A 148 9.12 -3.00 26.84
N MET A 149 10.46 -2.94 26.90
CA MET A 149 11.29 -2.89 25.69
C MET A 149 11.04 -4.08 24.76
N ALA A 150 11.06 -5.30 25.30
CA ALA A 150 10.83 -6.51 24.51
C ALA A 150 9.43 -6.54 23.87
N ARG A 151 8.42 -5.96 24.53
CA ARG A 151 7.07 -5.82 23.99
C ARG A 151 7.04 -4.84 22.81
N VAL A 152 7.63 -3.66 22.98
CA VAL A 152 7.67 -2.64 21.92
C VAL A 152 8.47 -3.14 20.72
N GLU A 153 9.63 -3.75 20.96
CA GLU A 153 10.46 -4.33 19.90
C GLU A 153 9.69 -5.39 19.11
N ARG A 154 9.00 -6.30 19.81
CA ARG A 154 8.16 -7.32 19.16
C ARG A 154 7.03 -6.70 18.34
N PHE A 155 6.38 -5.66 18.84
CA PHE A 155 5.34 -4.95 18.09
C PHE A 155 5.90 -4.36 16.79
N ILE A 156 7.02 -3.64 16.86
CA ILE A 156 7.68 -2.99 15.71
C ILE A 156 8.10 -4.04 14.67
N VAL A 157 8.77 -5.10 15.10
CA VAL A 157 9.24 -6.18 14.20
C VAL A 157 8.07 -6.87 13.51
N ASN A 158 6.99 -7.17 14.26
CA ASN A 158 5.83 -7.82 13.70
C ASN A 158 5.10 -6.92 12.70
N ASP A 159 4.94 -5.63 13.00
CA ASP A 159 4.28 -4.68 12.10
C ASP A 159 5.11 -4.46 10.83
N GLU A 160 6.43 -4.29 10.95
CA GLU A 160 7.35 -4.16 9.82
C GLU A 160 7.35 -5.40 8.92
N ALA A 161 7.24 -6.61 9.51
CA ALA A 161 7.17 -7.86 8.77
C ALA A 161 5.89 -8.01 7.93
N THR A 162 4.82 -7.24 8.21
CA THR A 162 3.62 -7.22 7.37
C THR A 162 3.81 -6.44 6.07
N LEU A 163 4.87 -5.63 5.98
CA LEU A 163 5.09 -4.75 4.85
C LEU A 163 5.74 -5.48 3.66
N PRO A 164 5.43 -5.06 2.42
CA PRO A 164 6.18 -5.52 1.26
C PRO A 164 7.68 -5.27 1.41
N GLN A 165 8.48 -6.19 0.85
CA GLN A 165 9.95 -6.09 0.90
C GLN A 165 10.43 -4.76 0.32
N GLY A 166 11.38 -4.12 1.02
CA GLY A 166 12.01 -2.88 0.60
C GLY A 166 11.25 -1.60 0.98
N ARG A 167 10.11 -1.69 1.69
CA ARG A 167 9.43 -0.53 2.26
C ARG A 167 10.23 0.05 3.43
N ILE A 168 10.20 1.37 3.56
CA ILE A 168 10.79 2.08 4.70
C ILE A 168 9.70 2.23 5.77
N TYR A 169 9.93 1.68 6.96
CA TYR A 169 8.97 1.66 8.05
C TYR A 169 9.23 2.73 9.11
N SER A 170 8.14 3.37 9.55
CA SER A 170 8.14 4.44 10.54
C SER A 170 7.00 4.19 11.53
N CYS A 171 7.21 4.50 12.80
CA CYS A 171 6.18 4.28 13.79
C CYS A 171 6.28 5.23 14.98
N VAL A 172 5.11 5.51 15.58
CA VAL A 172 5.00 6.12 16.90
C VAL A 172 4.32 5.11 17.82
N VAL A 173 4.92 4.83 18.96
CA VAL A 173 4.38 3.93 19.99
C VAL A 173 4.16 4.72 21.27
N ILE A 174 2.93 4.70 21.78
CA ILE A 174 2.56 5.34 23.04
C ILE A 174 2.28 4.26 24.07
N LEU A 175 2.90 4.39 25.24
CA LEU A 175 2.70 3.50 26.37
C LEU A 175 1.71 4.08 27.39
N ASP A 176 1.00 3.19 28.10
CA ASP A 176 0.23 3.54 29.29
C ASP A 176 1.09 3.48 30.57
N GLU A 177 0.50 3.76 31.73
CA GLU A 177 1.20 3.72 33.02
C GLU A 177 1.66 2.31 33.46
N ASN A 178 1.19 1.26 32.79
CA ASN A 178 1.52 -0.14 33.05
C ASN A 178 2.59 -0.68 32.07
N GLY A 179 2.96 0.11 31.06
CA GLY A 179 3.87 -0.31 29.99
C GLY A 179 3.20 -1.15 28.92
N GLU A 180 1.87 -1.14 28.84
CA GLU A 180 1.13 -1.63 27.68
C GLU A 180 1.11 -0.58 26.57
N ILE A 181 0.97 -1.03 25.32
CA ILE A 181 0.86 -0.13 24.18
C ILE A 181 -0.58 0.41 24.15
N ALA A 182 -0.74 1.69 24.51
CA ALA A 182 -2.03 2.36 24.51
C ALA A 182 -2.46 2.74 23.09
N HIS A 183 -1.53 3.35 22.34
CA HIS A 183 -1.72 3.76 20.96
C HIS A 183 -0.48 3.46 20.15
N ALA A 184 -0.66 3.09 18.90
CA ALA A 184 0.43 2.98 17.95
C ALA A 184 -0.05 3.38 16.56
N VAL A 185 0.85 3.99 15.79
CA VAL A 185 0.63 4.21 14.36
C VAL A 185 1.87 3.79 13.62
N GLY A 186 1.68 2.98 12.58
CA GLY A 186 2.69 2.57 11.63
C GLY A 186 2.44 3.25 10.29
N SER A 187 3.49 3.79 9.67
CA SER A 187 3.44 4.31 8.32
C SER A 187 4.60 3.78 7.51
N SER A 188 4.32 3.36 6.28
CA SER A 188 5.32 2.89 5.35
C SER A 188 5.27 3.66 4.04
N GLY A 189 6.44 3.83 3.43
CA GLY A 189 6.58 4.52 2.17
C GLY A 189 7.94 4.24 1.56
N GLY A 190 8.20 4.86 0.43
CA GLY A 190 9.39 4.56 -0.35
C GLY A 190 9.48 3.09 -0.74
N GLY A 191 10.72 2.64 -0.95
CA GLY A 191 11.04 1.35 -1.53
C GLY A 191 11.03 1.38 -3.05
N ASN A 192 11.79 0.45 -3.65
CA ASN A 192 11.61 0.18 -5.07
C ASN A 192 10.17 -0.27 -5.23
N ILE A 193 9.35 0.57 -5.89
CA ILE A 193 8.09 0.12 -6.43
C ILE A 193 8.48 -1.08 -7.29
N VAL A 194 8.20 -2.29 -6.84
CA VAL A 194 8.26 -3.48 -7.67
C VAL A 194 7.07 -3.35 -8.62
N GLY A 195 7.19 -2.40 -9.56
CA GLY A 195 6.42 -2.40 -10.76
C GLY A 195 6.83 -3.62 -11.58
N PRO A 196 6.02 -3.99 -12.58
CA PRO A 196 6.35 -5.12 -13.44
C PRO A 196 7.79 -4.93 -13.94
N THR A 197 8.58 -6.01 -13.85
CA THR A 197 9.96 -6.05 -14.32
C THR A 197 10.00 -5.56 -15.76
N GLU A 198 11.13 -5.01 -16.24
CA GLU A 198 11.25 -4.55 -17.63
C GLU A 198 10.82 -5.65 -18.64
N ALA A 199 11.08 -6.91 -18.31
CA ALA A 199 10.60 -8.08 -19.07
C ALA A 199 9.06 -8.18 -19.11
N GLU A 200 8.38 -8.01 -17.98
CA GLU A 200 6.92 -8.05 -17.85
C GLU A 200 6.27 -6.84 -18.55
N GLN A 201 6.89 -5.66 -18.49
CA GLN A 201 6.44 -4.49 -19.24
C GLN A 201 6.59 -4.68 -20.75
N ARG A 202 7.67 -5.32 -21.20
CA ARG A 202 7.88 -5.67 -22.61
C ARG A 202 6.85 -6.70 -23.08
N GLN A 203 6.54 -7.71 -22.27
CA GLN A 203 5.49 -8.69 -22.55
C GLN A 203 4.12 -8.02 -22.64
N PHE A 204 3.77 -7.15 -21.70
CA PHE A 204 2.51 -6.41 -21.71
C PHE A 204 2.37 -5.51 -22.94
N LYS A 205 3.44 -4.78 -23.31
CA LYS A 205 3.45 -3.96 -24.54
C LYS A 205 3.31 -4.83 -25.79
N ALA A 206 4.00 -5.97 -25.86
CA ALA A 206 3.92 -6.90 -26.98
C ALA A 206 2.52 -7.51 -27.12
N GLU A 207 1.89 -7.90 -26.01
CA GLU A 207 0.54 -8.44 -25.98
C GLU A 207 -0.49 -7.40 -26.44
N GLN A 208 -0.38 -6.15 -25.96
CA GLN A 208 -1.25 -5.07 -26.40
C GLN A 208 -1.07 -4.76 -27.90
N ALA A 209 0.17 -4.77 -28.41
CA ALA A 209 0.42 -4.61 -29.84
C ALA A 209 -0.17 -5.76 -30.66
N ALA A 210 -0.05 -7.01 -30.20
CA ALA A 210 -0.65 -8.17 -30.85
C ALA A 210 -2.19 -8.12 -30.82
N LYS A 211 -2.77 -7.66 -29.72
CA LYS A 211 -4.22 -7.47 -29.58
C LYS A 211 -4.73 -6.36 -30.52
N LYS A 212 -3.97 -5.27 -30.67
CA LYS A 212 -4.27 -4.20 -31.63
C LYS A 212 -4.25 -4.71 -33.07
N LYS A 213 -3.17 -5.41 -33.48
CA LYS A 213 -3.07 -6.02 -34.81
C LYS A 213 -4.20 -7.01 -35.11
N ARG A 214 -4.59 -7.83 -34.12
CA ARG A 214 -5.75 -8.73 -34.26
C ARG A 214 -7.03 -7.95 -34.53
N ARG A 215 -7.29 -6.88 -33.78
CA ARG A 215 -8.48 -6.03 -33.98
C ARG A 215 -8.50 -5.38 -35.35
N GLU A 216 -7.37 -4.84 -35.82
CA GLU A 216 -7.24 -4.25 -37.15
C GLU A 216 -7.56 -5.27 -38.26
N LYS A 217 -6.97 -6.47 -38.18
CA LYS A 217 -7.27 -7.55 -39.14
C LYS A 217 -8.74 -7.98 -39.11
N TYR A 218 -9.35 -8.04 -37.93
CA TYR A 218 -10.77 -8.34 -37.81
C TYR A 218 -11.66 -7.24 -38.42
N MET A 219 -11.28 -5.97 -38.26
CA MET A 219 -12.01 -4.85 -38.89
C MET A 219 -11.91 -4.93 -40.41
N GLU A 220 -10.72 -5.14 -40.97
CA GLU A 220 -10.50 -5.28 -42.41
C GLU A 220 -11.30 -6.45 -43.00
N LEU A 221 -11.27 -7.63 -42.36
CA LEU A 221 -12.04 -8.79 -42.81
C LEU A 221 -13.56 -8.53 -42.77
N ASN A 222 -14.02 -7.78 -41.77
CA ASN A 222 -15.43 -7.41 -41.63
C ASN A 222 -15.85 -6.42 -42.73
N GLU A 223 -15.01 -5.43 -43.04
CA GLU A 223 -15.23 -4.49 -44.15
C GLU A 223 -15.25 -5.22 -45.50
N GLU A 224 -14.30 -6.12 -45.75
CA GLU A 224 -14.26 -6.92 -46.97
C GLU A 224 -15.52 -7.81 -47.12
N SER A 225 -15.95 -8.42 -46.01
CA SER A 225 -17.16 -9.23 -45.97
C SER A 225 -18.42 -8.39 -46.21
N ALA A 226 -18.49 -7.18 -45.66
CA ALA A 226 -19.59 -6.25 -45.90
C ALA A 226 -19.66 -5.81 -47.38
N LEU A 227 -18.51 -5.53 -48.00
CA LEU A 227 -18.44 -5.19 -49.43
C LEU A 227 -18.89 -6.36 -50.32
N LYS A 228 -18.42 -7.58 -50.02
CA LYS A 228 -18.85 -8.79 -50.74
C LYS A 228 -20.36 -9.01 -50.66
N ARG A 229 -20.96 -8.83 -49.48
CA ARG A 229 -22.43 -8.91 -49.30
C ARG A 229 -23.15 -7.88 -50.15
N LYS A 230 -22.67 -6.63 -50.16
CA LYS A 230 -23.27 -5.55 -50.94
C LYS A 230 -23.21 -5.81 -52.45
N ILE A 231 -22.09 -6.34 -52.95
CA ILE A 231 -21.95 -6.70 -54.38
C ILE A 231 -22.91 -7.83 -54.73
N LEU A 232 -23.00 -8.87 -53.89
CA LEU A 232 -23.91 -10.00 -54.11
C LEU A 232 -25.37 -9.56 -54.12
N GLU A 233 -25.77 -8.67 -53.21
CA GLU A 233 -27.11 -8.08 -53.15
C GLU A 233 -27.43 -7.31 -54.44
N GLN A 234 -26.53 -6.42 -54.87
CA GLN A 234 -26.68 -5.68 -56.13
C GLN A 234 -26.78 -6.60 -57.36
N GLU A 235 -25.97 -7.67 -57.42
CA GLU A 235 -26.06 -8.63 -58.51
C GLU A 235 -27.39 -9.39 -58.51
N THR A 236 -27.86 -9.78 -57.33
CA THR A 236 -29.12 -10.49 -57.15
C THR A 236 -30.30 -9.61 -57.56
N ASP A 237 -30.32 -8.35 -57.11
CA ASP A 237 -31.34 -7.36 -57.48
C ASP A 237 -31.33 -7.11 -58.99
N ARG A 238 -30.14 -6.98 -59.59
CA ARG A 238 -30.00 -6.82 -61.04
C ARG A 238 -30.56 -8.01 -61.81
N ARG A 239 -30.32 -9.23 -61.35
CA ARG A 239 -30.87 -10.47 -61.96
C ARG A 239 -32.40 -10.52 -61.80
N TYR A 240 -32.90 -10.20 -60.62
CA TYR A 240 -34.34 -10.15 -60.34
C TYR A 240 -35.03 -9.13 -61.25
N TYR A 241 -34.50 -7.91 -61.35
CA TYR A 241 -35.04 -6.86 -62.22
C TYR A 241 -35.05 -7.28 -63.68
N LYS A 242 -33.94 -7.82 -64.21
CA LYS A 242 -33.88 -8.35 -65.59
C LYS A 242 -34.91 -9.45 -65.83
N SER A 243 -35.05 -10.39 -64.90
CA SER A 243 -36.06 -11.46 -64.99
C SER A 243 -37.49 -10.92 -64.94
N SER A 244 -37.75 -9.92 -64.11
CA SER A 244 -39.06 -9.25 -63.99
C SER A 244 -39.44 -8.52 -65.28
N VAL A 245 -38.52 -7.75 -65.86
CA VAL A 245 -38.73 -7.08 -67.16
C VAL A 245 -39.00 -8.10 -68.26
N ALA A 246 -38.21 -9.19 -68.32
CA ALA A 246 -38.42 -10.25 -69.30
C ALA A 246 -39.80 -10.91 -69.16
N ARG A 247 -40.24 -11.21 -67.92
CA ARG A 247 -41.57 -11.74 -67.64
C ARG A 247 -42.68 -10.78 -68.05
N LYS A 248 -42.55 -9.49 -67.72
CA LYS A 248 -43.52 -8.46 -68.10
C LYS A 248 -43.63 -8.31 -69.62
N ASN A 249 -42.50 -8.34 -70.33
CA ASN A 249 -42.49 -8.28 -71.79
C ASN A 249 -43.14 -9.52 -72.42
N ALA A 250 -42.87 -10.72 -71.88
CA ALA A 250 -43.50 -11.96 -72.33
C ALA A 250 -45.02 -11.95 -72.09
N PHE A 251 -45.46 -11.47 -70.92
CA PHE A 251 -46.87 -11.33 -70.59
C PHE A 251 -47.58 -10.33 -71.53
N ASN A 252 -46.98 -9.16 -71.77
CA ASN A 252 -47.53 -8.17 -72.71
C ASN A 252 -47.61 -8.71 -74.16
N ALA A 253 -46.63 -9.51 -74.59
CA ALA A 253 -46.66 -10.13 -75.91
C ALA A 253 -47.78 -11.18 -76.02
N TYR A 254 -48.00 -11.96 -74.95
CA TYR A 254 -49.11 -12.91 -74.86
C TYR A 254 -50.47 -12.21 -74.88
N GLU A 255 -50.68 -11.15 -74.09
CA GLU A 255 -51.92 -10.37 -74.11
C GLU A 255 -52.23 -9.81 -75.51
N LYS A 256 -51.23 -9.26 -76.21
CA LYS A 256 -51.41 -8.78 -77.59
C LYS A 256 -51.86 -9.90 -78.53
N SER A 257 -51.28 -11.10 -78.40
CA SER A 257 -51.65 -12.24 -79.23
C SER A 257 -53.08 -12.77 -78.97
N ILE A 258 -53.66 -12.49 -77.80
CA ILE A 258 -55.07 -12.84 -77.49
C ILE A 258 -56.04 -11.80 -78.08
N VAL A 259 -55.67 -10.53 -78.11
CA VAL A 259 -56.53 -9.43 -78.59
C VAL A 259 -56.62 -9.37 -80.12
N GLU A 260 -55.69 -10.01 -80.83
CA GLU A 260 -55.62 -10.06 -82.31
C GLU A 260 -56.29 -11.30 -82.94
N ILE A 261 -57.03 -12.11 -82.16
CA ILE A 261 -57.89 -13.23 -82.62
C ILE A 261 -59.36 -12.77 -82.59
#